data_AF-A0A068VAV7-F1
#
_entry.id   AF-A0A068VAV7-F1
#
_cell.length_a   1.000
_cell.length_b   1.000
_cell.length_c   1.000
_cell.angle_alpha   90.00
_cell.angle_beta   90.00
_cell.angle_gamma   90.00
#
_symmetry.space_group_name_H-M   'P 1'
#
loop_
_entity.id
_entity.type
_entity.pdbx_description
1 polymer ?
#
loop_
_entity_poly.entity_id
_entity_poly.type
_entity_poly.pdbx_seq_one_letter_code
_entity_poly.pdbx_strand_id
1 'polypeptide(L)'
;MRLHMQLSIVDANFCGWLGKAVEWKRFLGIMEGRFLDRTFRIDKVIRWAPQAQVLAHPAVQRFVTHCNWNSVLESESFEVPVAVWPMYAEQQMNAFLIVKDLGIAAKIKMEYKNDIMNENDVIVKSNEIEDGIRQLM
;
A
#
# COMPACT_ATOMS: atom_id res chain seq x y z
N MET A 1 3.85 -0.90 -23.37
CA MET A 1 3.41 -2.22 -22.91
C MET A 1 2.26 -2.00 -21.93
N ARG A 2 1.02 -2.25 -22.34
CA ARG A 2 -0.19 -2.00 -21.55
C ARG A 2 -0.34 -3.13 -20.52
N LEU A 3 -0.10 -2.82 -19.24
CA LEU A 3 -0.52 -3.71 -18.16
C LEU A 3 -2.06 -3.66 -18.11
N HIS A 4 -2.70 -4.75 -18.50
CA HIS A 4 -4.13 -4.94 -18.31
C HIS A 4 -4.46 -4.83 -16.81
N MET A 5 -5.54 -4.11 -16.50
CA MET A 5 -6.10 -3.89 -15.17
C MET A 5 -6.01 -5.11 -14.25
N GLN A 6 -5.09 -5.07 -13.29
CA GLN A 6 -5.19 -5.82 -12.04
C GLN A 6 -5.14 -4.74 -10.96
N LEU A 7 -6.32 -4.34 -10.46
CA LEU A 7 -6.45 -3.22 -9.53
C LEU A 7 -5.61 -3.53 -8.27
N SER A 8 -4.57 -2.74 -8.04
CA SER A 8 -3.78 -2.76 -6.81
C SER A 8 -4.29 -1.64 -5.91
N ILE A 9 -4.70 -1.98 -4.69
CA ILE A 9 -5.14 -1.01 -3.70
C ILE A 9 -4.03 -0.77 -2.69
N VAL A 10 -3.94 0.47 -2.22
CA VAL A 10 -3.14 0.84 -1.06
C VAL A 10 -4.05 0.88 0.15
N ASP A 11 -3.60 0.25 1.22
CA ASP A 11 -4.29 0.12 2.51
C ASP A 11 -5.02 1.38 2.97
N ALA A 12 -6.35 1.30 2.99
CA ALA A 12 -7.24 2.39 3.36
C ALA A 12 -7.27 2.61 4.89
N ASN A 13 -6.84 1.63 5.69
CA ASN A 13 -6.69 1.80 7.14
C ASN A 13 -5.49 2.68 7.49
N PHE A 14 -4.57 2.92 6.55
CA PHE A 14 -3.51 3.94 6.70
C PHE A 14 -4.10 5.35 6.89
N CYS A 15 -5.11 5.71 6.08
CA CYS A 15 -5.69 7.06 6.09
C CYS A 15 -6.61 7.33 7.28
N GLY A 16 -7.02 6.31 8.03
CA GLY A 16 -7.88 6.45 9.21
C GLY A 16 -7.20 7.15 10.39
N TRP A 17 -5.86 7.13 10.45
CA TRP A 17 -5.07 7.70 11.55
C TRP A 17 -4.56 9.12 11.28
N LEU A 18 -4.49 9.56 10.01
CA LEU A 18 -4.13 10.94 9.64
C LEU A 18 -5.33 11.88 9.82
N GLY A 19 -5.52 12.31 11.07
CA GLY A 19 -6.45 13.36 11.41
C GLY A 19 -5.99 14.71 10.87
N LYS A 20 -6.44 15.10 9.66
CA LYS A 20 -6.86 16.47 9.27
C LYS A 20 -7.22 16.56 7.78
N ALA A 21 -8.34 17.23 7.47
CA ALA A 21 -8.76 17.53 6.09
C ALA A 21 -7.77 18.43 5.32
N VAL A 22 -6.88 19.15 6.03
CA VAL A 22 -5.87 20.04 5.45
C VAL A 22 -4.76 19.25 4.74
N GLU A 23 -4.40 18.07 5.22
CA GLU A 23 -3.39 17.21 4.60
C GLU A 23 -3.84 16.62 3.27
N TRP A 24 -5.11 16.24 3.15
CA TRP A 24 -5.62 15.62 1.93
C TRP A 24 -5.62 16.57 0.72
N LYS A 25 -5.97 17.85 0.94
CA LYS A 25 -5.88 18.86 -0.13
C LYS A 25 -4.43 19.10 -0.56
N ARG A 26 -3.49 19.11 0.38
CA ARG A 26 -2.05 19.23 0.08
C ARG A 26 -1.53 18.02 -0.68
N PHE A 27 -1.97 16.81 -0.30
CA PHE A 27 -1.64 15.57 -1.00
C PHE A 27 -2.16 15.57 -2.44
N LEU A 28 -3.42 15.98 -2.67
CA LEU A 28 -3.95 16.19 -4.01
C LEU A 28 -3.12 17.21 -4.78
N GLY A 29 -2.73 18.34 -4.16
CA GLY A 29 -1.86 19.35 -4.77
C GLY A 29 -0.47 18.84 -5.18
N ILE A 30 0.07 17.82 -4.50
CA ILE A 30 1.32 17.14 -4.91
C ILE A 30 1.08 16.26 -6.15
N MET A 31 -0.10 15.65 -6.24
CA MET A 31 -0.50 14.79 -7.38
C MET A 31 -1.09 15.58 -8.56
N GLU A 32 -1.39 16.86 -8.38
CA GLU A 32 -1.98 17.74 -9.40
C GLU A 32 -1.04 17.88 -10.63
N GLY A 33 -1.65 17.84 -11.83
CA GLY A 33 -0.96 17.87 -13.12
C GLY A 33 -1.09 16.56 -13.91
N ARG A 34 -0.09 16.26 -14.75
CA ARG A 34 -0.10 15.15 -15.73
C ARG A 34 -0.32 13.75 -15.10
N PHE A 35 -0.15 13.56 -13.79
CA PHE A 35 -0.36 12.27 -13.14
C PHE A 35 -1.86 11.93 -13.05
N LEU A 36 -2.66 12.77 -12.39
CA LEU A 36 -4.11 12.57 -12.30
C LEU A 36 -4.75 12.54 -13.69
N ASP A 37 -4.30 13.37 -14.64
CA ASP A 37 -4.82 13.34 -16.02
C ASP A 37 -4.55 12.01 -16.75
N ARG A 38 -3.39 11.38 -16.48
CA ARG A 38 -3.03 10.08 -17.07
C ARG A 38 -3.78 8.93 -16.42
N THR A 39 -4.04 9.02 -15.11
CA THR A 39 -4.59 7.91 -14.33
C THR A 39 -6.09 7.99 -14.13
N PHE A 40 -6.74 9.15 -14.30
CA PHE A 40 -8.18 9.34 -14.02
C PHE A 40 -9.11 8.34 -14.74
N ARG A 41 -8.71 7.82 -15.90
CA ARG A 41 -9.49 6.83 -16.66
C ARG A 41 -9.30 5.39 -16.20
N ILE A 42 -8.25 5.10 -15.45
CA ILE A 42 -7.81 3.73 -15.10
C ILE A 42 -7.72 3.50 -13.59
N ASP A 43 -7.46 4.55 -12.80
CA ASP A 43 -7.25 4.49 -11.36
C ASP A 43 -8.11 5.53 -10.63
N LYS A 44 -8.39 5.25 -9.35
CA LYS A 44 -9.06 6.19 -8.45
C LYS A 44 -8.17 6.47 -7.25
N VAL A 45 -7.95 7.75 -6.96
CA VAL A 45 -7.28 8.18 -5.72
C VAL A 45 -8.34 8.76 -4.79
N ILE A 46 -8.60 8.07 -3.69
CA ILE A 46 -9.63 8.43 -2.71
C ILE A 46 -9.02 8.44 -1.31
N ARG A 47 -9.58 9.27 -0.42
CA ARG A 47 -9.07 9.42 0.95
C ARG A 47 -9.32 8.20 1.82
N TRP A 48 -10.45 7.53 1.61
CA TRP A 48 -10.86 6.39 2.40
C TRP A 48 -11.83 5.53 1.58
N ALA A 49 -11.81 4.23 1.83
CA ALA A 49 -12.68 3.25 1.19
C ALA A 49 -13.11 2.20 2.23
N PRO A 50 -14.27 1.55 2.05
CA PRO A 50 -14.66 0.40 2.87
C PRO A 50 -13.78 -0.80 2.55
N GLN A 51 -12.56 -0.87 3.10
CA GLN A 51 -11.47 -1.76 2.68
C GLN A 51 -11.91 -3.21 2.46
N ALA A 52 -12.60 -3.82 3.43
CA ALA A 52 -13.11 -5.19 3.31
C ALA A 52 -14.02 -5.39 2.08
N GLN A 53 -14.91 -4.44 1.77
CA GLN A 53 -15.78 -4.53 0.58
C GLN A 53 -14.97 -4.39 -0.72
N VAL A 54 -13.90 -3.59 -0.68
CA VAL A 54 -13.02 -3.42 -1.83
C VAL A 54 -12.21 -4.70 -2.05
N LEU A 55 -11.60 -5.26 -1.00
CA LEU A 55 -10.83 -6.52 -1.06
C LEU A 55 -11.71 -7.71 -1.48
N ALA A 56 -12.97 -7.74 -1.07
CA ALA A 56 -13.94 -8.77 -1.51
C ALA A 56 -14.30 -8.68 -2.99
N HIS A 57 -13.95 -7.60 -3.70
CA HIS A 57 -14.35 -7.41 -5.08
C HIS A 57 -13.42 -8.19 -6.04
N PRO A 58 -13.94 -9.07 -6.93
CA PRO A 58 -13.10 -9.94 -7.77
C PRO A 58 -12.11 -9.25 -8.71
N ALA A 59 -12.34 -7.97 -9.03
CA ALA A 59 -11.41 -7.17 -9.84
C ALA A 59 -10.12 -6.79 -9.07
N VAL A 60 -10.13 -6.88 -7.75
CA VAL A 60 -8.96 -6.68 -6.88
C VAL A 60 -8.17 -7.97 -6.84
N GLN A 61 -6.91 -7.87 -7.25
CA GLN A 61 -6.04 -9.04 -7.37
C GLN A 61 -4.79 -8.92 -6.52
N ARG A 62 -4.45 -7.72 -6.03
CA ARG A 62 -3.23 -7.45 -5.27
C ARG A 62 -3.49 -6.32 -4.29
N PHE A 63 -2.84 -6.42 -3.14
CA PHE A 63 -2.99 -5.42 -2.07
C PHE A 63 -1.62 -4.96 -1.57
N VAL A 64 -1.41 -3.64 -1.56
CA VAL A 64 -0.22 -3.04 -0.96
C VAL A 64 -0.59 -2.55 0.44
N THR A 65 0.06 -3.11 1.46
CA THR A 65 -0.27 -2.82 2.86
C THR A 65 0.94 -2.41 3.68
N HIS A 66 0.69 -1.54 4.66
CA HIS A 66 1.64 -1.20 5.70
C HIS A 66 1.71 -2.27 6.81
N CYS A 67 1.01 -3.39 6.67
CA CYS A 67 1.04 -4.54 7.59
C CYS A 67 0.48 -4.26 8.99
N ASN A 68 -0.57 -3.45 9.09
CA ASN A 68 -1.45 -3.55 10.25
C ASN A 68 -2.13 -4.93 10.24
N TRP A 69 -2.21 -5.57 11.41
CA TRP A 69 -2.72 -6.94 11.55
C TRP A 69 -4.15 -7.08 11.01
N ASN A 70 -5.00 -6.06 11.18
CA ASN A 70 -6.36 -6.08 10.62
C ASN A 70 -6.35 -6.14 9.09
N SER A 71 -5.50 -5.34 8.43
CA SER A 71 -5.39 -5.33 6.97
C SER A 71 -4.83 -6.66 6.43
N VAL A 72 -3.90 -7.28 7.16
CA VAL A 72 -3.40 -8.62 6.84
C VAL A 72 -4.54 -9.64 6.90
N LEU A 73 -5.29 -9.66 8.00
CA LEU A 73 -6.41 -10.60 8.18
C LEU A 73 -7.54 -10.39 7.15
N GLU A 74 -7.86 -9.14 6.79
CA GLU A 74 -8.83 -8.85 5.73
C GLU A 74 -8.35 -9.39 4.38
N SER A 75 -7.07 -9.21 4.05
CA SER A 75 -6.51 -9.70 2.80
C SER A 75 -6.55 -11.22 2.71
N GLU A 76 -6.16 -11.91 3.79
CA GLU A 76 -6.22 -13.38 3.87
C GLU A 76 -7.66 -13.89 3.79
N SER A 77 -8.61 -13.19 4.42
CA SER A 77 -10.04 -13.58 4.39
C SER A 77 -10.65 -13.53 2.99
N PHE A 78 -10.11 -12.69 2.11
CA PHE A 78 -10.55 -12.55 0.71
C PHE A 78 -9.54 -13.12 -0.29
N GLU A 79 -8.52 -13.84 0.18
CA GLU A 79 -7.49 -14.49 -0.64
C GLU A 79 -6.77 -13.52 -1.59
N VAL A 80 -6.53 -12.28 -1.15
CA VAL A 80 -5.82 -11.26 -1.93
C VAL A 80 -4.33 -11.26 -1.54
N PRO A 81 -3.40 -11.55 -2.47
CA PRO A 81 -1.96 -11.50 -2.19
C PRO A 81 -1.48 -10.10 -1.78
N VAL A 82 -0.56 -10.04 -0.82
CA VAL A 82 -0.08 -8.79 -0.24
C VAL A 82 1.38 -8.47 -0.54
N ALA A 83 1.63 -7.21 -0.92
CA ALA A 83 2.97 -6.62 -0.98
C ALA A 83 3.15 -5.65 0.18
N VAL A 84 4.22 -5.82 0.95
CA VAL A 84 4.39 -5.17 2.25
C VAL A 84 5.29 -3.95 2.19
N TRP A 85 4.85 -2.88 2.83
CA TRP A 85 5.61 -1.65 3.05
C TRP A 85 5.31 -1.09 4.45
N PRO A 86 5.92 -1.64 5.51
CA PRO A 86 5.69 -1.20 6.89
C PRO A 86 6.25 0.21 7.11
N MET A 87 5.58 0.98 7.96
CA MET A 87 5.87 2.41 8.20
C MET A 87 6.13 2.75 9.66
N TYR A 88 5.52 2.08 10.64
CA TYR A 88 5.76 2.34 12.07
C TYR A 88 5.24 1.22 13.00
N ALA A 89 5.58 1.30 14.29
CA ALA A 89 5.09 0.40 15.34
C ALA A 89 5.29 -1.10 15.02
N GLU A 90 4.28 -1.94 15.25
CA GLU A 90 4.33 -3.40 15.11
C GLU A 90 4.36 -3.89 13.66
N GLN A 91 4.14 -2.98 12.70
CA GLN A 91 4.03 -3.29 11.28
C GLN A 91 5.27 -4.02 10.74
N GLN A 92 6.46 -3.70 11.23
CA GLN A 92 7.69 -4.36 10.83
C GLN A 92 7.75 -5.82 11.28
N MET A 93 7.26 -6.10 12.50
CA MET A 93 7.17 -7.46 13.02
C MET A 93 6.14 -8.26 12.23
N ASN A 94 4.98 -7.68 11.94
CA ASN A 94 3.95 -8.32 11.12
C ASN A 94 4.48 -8.61 9.70
N ALA A 95 5.14 -7.63 9.07
CA ALA A 95 5.76 -7.80 7.77
C ALA A 95 6.82 -8.92 7.78
N PHE A 96 7.67 -8.96 8.83
CA PHE A 96 8.64 -10.03 9.00
C PHE A 96 7.95 -11.40 9.06
N LEU A 97 6.94 -11.56 9.91
CA LEU A 97 6.20 -12.81 10.06
C LEU A 97 5.61 -13.29 8.72
N ILE A 98 4.88 -12.42 8.01
CA ILE A 98 4.17 -12.84 6.79
C ILE A 98 5.08 -13.04 5.59
N VAL A 99 6.20 -12.31 5.50
CA VAL A 99 7.16 -12.46 4.40
C VAL A 99 8.18 -13.57 4.65
N LYS A 100 8.74 -13.65 5.86
CA LYS A 100 9.88 -14.53 6.17
C LYS A 100 9.48 -15.86 6.76
N ASP A 101 8.53 -15.86 7.69
CA ASP A 101 8.18 -17.09 8.41
C ASP A 101 7.05 -17.83 7.70
N LEU A 102 6.01 -17.11 7.26
CA LEU A 102 4.85 -17.72 6.57
C LEU A 102 5.01 -17.79 5.05
N GLY A 103 5.79 -16.87 4.45
CA GLY A 103 6.04 -16.86 3.01
C GLY A 103 4.80 -16.54 2.15
N ILE A 104 3.81 -15.84 2.71
CA ILE A 104 2.52 -15.53 2.06
C ILE A 104 2.48 -14.12 1.45
N ALA A 105 3.59 -13.37 1.52
CA ALA A 105 3.66 -11.96 1.14
C ALA A 105 4.95 -11.62 0.40
N ALA A 106 4.86 -10.64 -0.51
CA ALA A 106 6.04 -10.06 -1.18
C ALA A 106 6.54 -8.81 -0.44
N LYS A 107 7.84 -8.56 -0.46
CA LYS A 107 8.42 -7.33 0.12
C LYS A 107 8.54 -6.22 -0.90
N ILE A 108 8.06 -5.02 -0.55
CA ILE A 108 8.52 -3.76 -1.15
C ILE A 108 9.66 -3.21 -0.27
N LYS A 109 9.39 -3.11 1.04
CA LYS A 109 10.37 -2.71 2.05
C LYS A 109 10.12 -3.51 3.33
N MET A 110 11.18 -3.78 4.09
CA MET A 110 11.07 -4.46 5.39
C MET A 110 11.49 -3.56 6.56
N GLU A 111 12.31 -2.56 6.26
CA GLU A 111 12.90 -1.67 7.25
C GLU A 111 12.38 -0.26 7.03
N TYR A 112 11.61 0.23 7.99
CA TYR A 112 11.44 1.64 8.21
C TYR A 112 12.52 2.09 9.20
N LYS A 113 13.46 2.91 8.74
CA LYS A 113 14.46 3.51 9.64
C LYS A 113 13.82 4.72 10.31
N ASN A 114 13.40 4.56 11.56
CA ASN A 114 13.27 5.66 12.51
C ASN A 114 14.66 5.91 13.12
N ASP A 115 15.60 6.41 12.33
CA ASP A 115 16.77 6.99 12.94
C ASP A 115 16.29 8.30 13.56
N ILE A 116 15.98 8.30 14.85
CA ILE A 116 15.59 9.51 15.61
C ILE A 116 16.69 10.60 15.48
N MET A 117 17.89 10.19 15.06
CA MET A 117 19.09 11.00 14.85
C MET A 117 19.40 11.34 13.39
N ASN A 118 18.65 10.82 12.41
CA ASN A 118 18.93 11.02 10.98
C ASN A 118 17.63 11.44 10.27
N GLU A 119 17.51 12.74 10.02
CA GLU A 119 16.33 13.38 9.39
C GLU A 119 16.15 13.03 7.91
N ASN A 120 16.91 12.07 7.37
CA ASN A 120 16.81 11.70 5.98
C ASN A 120 15.60 10.80 5.75
N ASP A 121 14.54 11.39 5.19
CA ASP A 121 13.37 10.66 4.70
C ASP A 121 13.80 9.51 3.78
N VAL A 122 13.38 8.28 4.12
CA VAL A 122 13.61 7.11 3.27
C VAL A 122 12.68 7.19 2.07
N ILE A 123 13.23 7.54 0.90
CA ILE A 123 12.49 7.56 -0.36
C ILE A 123 12.47 6.15 -0.97
N VAL A 124 11.27 5.60 -1.17
CA VAL A 124 11.05 4.37 -1.95
C VAL A 124 10.74 4.75 -3.39
N LYS A 125 11.52 4.23 -4.34
CA LYS A 125 11.35 4.53 -5.77
C LYS A 125 10.22 3.73 -6.39
N SER A 126 9.66 4.22 -7.49
CA SER A 126 8.56 3.55 -8.20
C SER A 126 8.92 2.15 -8.69
N ASN A 127 10.18 1.91 -9.08
CA ASN A 127 10.64 0.60 -9.51
C ASN A 127 10.69 -0.41 -8.34
N GLU A 128 11.05 0.02 -7.12
CA GLU A 128 11.01 -0.86 -5.94
C GLU A 128 9.58 -1.31 -5.62
N ILE A 129 8.61 -0.38 -5.75
CA ILE A 129 7.19 -0.68 -5.58
C ILE A 129 6.72 -1.65 -6.67
N GLU A 130 7.08 -1.37 -7.92
CA GLU A 130 6.71 -2.21 -9.07
C GLU A 130 7.27 -3.63 -8.92
N ASP A 131 8.53 -3.78 -8.55
CA ASP A 131 9.19 -5.07 -8.35
C ASP A 131 8.53 -5.87 -7.21
N GLY A 132 8.11 -5.21 -6.13
CA GLY A 132 7.36 -5.84 -5.04
C GLY A 132 5.97 -6.33 -5.48
N ILE A 133 5.23 -5.52 -6.23
CA ILE A 133 3.91 -5.89 -6.75
C ILE A 133 4.02 -7.02 -7.79
N ARG A 134 5.08 -7.03 -8.60
CA ARG A 134 5.33 -8.05 -9.63
C ARG A 134 5.63 -9.43 -9.06
N GLN A 135 6.12 -9.52 -7.82
CA GLN A 135 6.33 -10.80 -7.13
C GLN A 135 5.02 -11.49 -6.73
N LEU A 136 3.88 -10.80 -6.82
CA LEU A 136 2.55 -11.36 -6.56
C LEU A 136 1.88 -11.95 -7.82
N MET A 137 2.61 -12.05 -8.94
CA MET A 137 2.13 -12.62 -10.21
C MET A 137 2.45 -14.11 -10.32
#